data_AF-F3FW87-F1
#
_entry.id   AF-F3FW87-F1
#
_cell.length_a   1.000
_cell.length_b   1.000
_cell.length_c   1.000
_cell.angle_alpha   90.00
_cell.angle_beta   90.00
_cell.angle_gamma   90.00
#
_symmetry.space_group_name_H-M   'P 1'
#
loop_
_entity.id
_entity.type
_entity.pdbx_description
1 polymer ?
#
loop_
_entity_poly.entity_id
_entity_poly.type
_entity_poly.pdbx_seq_one_letter_code
_entity_poly.pdbx_strand_id
1 'polypeptide(L)'
;MNELFTQGRSAPGSRSIMLMMQEEAEQIGRFKVRSLMRELELASKQPGSHAYKKATVERPDMPNVLNQEFDVEAPNQVWCGDITYIWAQGKWHYLAVV
;
A
#
# COMPACT_ATOMS: atom_id res chain seq x y z
N MET A 1 -11.97 -22.88 -3.78
CA MET A 1 -10.59 -22.33 -3.98
C MET A 1 -10.37 -21.60 -5.31
N ASN A 2 -10.49 -22.25 -6.48
CA ASN A 2 -10.31 -21.54 -7.77
C ASN A 2 -11.34 -20.40 -7.96
N GLU A 3 -12.57 -20.63 -7.47
CA GLU A 3 -13.61 -19.60 -7.39
C GLU A 3 -13.18 -18.41 -6.53
N LEU A 4 -12.71 -18.63 -5.29
CA LEU A 4 -12.19 -17.58 -4.41
C LEU A 4 -11.04 -16.79 -5.05
N PHE A 5 -10.13 -17.48 -5.74
CA PHE A 5 -9.03 -16.83 -6.45
C PHE A 5 -9.53 -15.96 -7.63
N THR A 6 -10.56 -16.42 -8.34
CA THR A 6 -11.18 -15.70 -9.46
C THR A 6 -12.01 -14.50 -8.97
N GLN A 7 -12.79 -14.66 -7.89
CA GLN A 7 -13.53 -13.58 -7.23
C GLN A 7 -12.57 -12.47 -6.76
N GLY A 8 -11.42 -12.85 -6.22
CA GLY A 8 -10.35 -11.91 -5.87
C GLY A 8 -9.58 -11.34 -7.06
N ARG A 9 -10.00 -11.57 -8.31
CA ARG A 9 -9.34 -11.10 -9.54
C ARG A 9 -7.88 -11.53 -9.64
N SER A 10 -7.59 -12.78 -9.26
CA SER A 10 -6.24 -13.34 -9.21
C SER A 10 -5.26 -12.66 -8.25
N ALA A 11 -5.74 -11.77 -7.37
CA ALA A 11 -4.90 -11.09 -6.38
C ALA A 11 -4.60 -11.95 -5.13
N PRO A 12 -5.55 -12.70 -4.54
CA PRO A 12 -5.33 -13.41 -3.28
C PRO A 12 -4.15 -14.39 -3.34
N GLY A 13 -3.22 -14.26 -2.39
CA GLY A 13 -2.21 -15.27 -2.13
C GLY A 13 -2.70 -16.32 -1.13
N SER A 14 -1.84 -17.32 -0.83
CA SER A 14 -2.16 -18.43 0.08
C SER A 14 -2.71 -18.03 1.45
N ARG A 15 -2.30 -16.86 1.98
CA ARG A 15 -2.80 -16.35 3.26
C ARG A 15 -4.22 -15.80 3.14
N SER A 16 -4.50 -15.01 2.09
CA SER A 16 -5.82 -14.45 1.84
C SER A 16 -6.84 -15.55 1.50
N ILE A 17 -6.46 -16.51 0.65
CA ILE A 17 -7.32 -17.65 0.32
C ILE A 17 -7.64 -18.48 1.57
N MET A 18 -6.65 -18.71 2.45
CA MET A 18 -6.89 -19.42 3.72
C MET A 18 -7.92 -18.71 4.60
N LEU A 19 -7.83 -17.39 4.74
CA LEU A 19 -8.81 -16.61 5.52
C LEU A 19 -10.21 -16.70 4.90
N MET A 20 -10.31 -16.56 3.57
CA MET A 20 -11.59 -16.69 2.85
C MET A 20 -12.21 -18.10 3.03
N MET A 21 -11.41 -19.16 2.95
CA MET A 21 -11.88 -20.54 3.17
C MET A 21 -12.32 -20.76 4.63
N GLN A 22 -11.65 -20.14 5.60
CA GLN A 22 -12.05 -20.21 7.00
C GLN A 22 -13.35 -19.44 7.30
N GLU A 23 -13.60 -18.33 6.60
CA GLU A 23 -14.88 -17.61 6.65
C GLU A 23 -16.03 -18.48 6.10
N GLU A 24 -15.75 -19.34 5.13
CA GLU A 24 -16.67 -20.38 4.61
C GLU A 24 -16.74 -21.64 5.50
N ALA A 25 -16.24 -21.56 6.74
CA ALA A 25 -16.19 -22.64 7.72
C ALA A 25 -15.28 -23.84 7.36
N GLU A 26 -14.37 -23.70 6.39
CA GLU A 26 -13.37 -24.73 6.12
C GLU A 26 -12.17 -24.64 7.07
N GLN A 27 -11.88 -25.73 7.77
CA GLN A 27 -10.70 -25.88 8.62
C GLN A 27 -9.47 -26.25 7.77
N ILE A 28 -8.81 -25.26 7.18
CA ILE A 28 -7.61 -25.47 6.34
C ILE A 28 -6.41 -24.62 6.78
N GLY A 29 -5.23 -25.24 6.77
CA GLY A 29 -3.96 -24.58 7.07
C GLY A 29 -3.31 -23.93 5.84
N ARG A 30 -2.56 -22.85 6.05
CA ARG A 30 -1.86 -22.10 4.98
C ARG A 30 -0.97 -22.97 4.08
N PHE A 31 -0.29 -23.97 4.64
CA PHE A 31 0.57 -24.87 3.86
C PHE A 31 -0.23 -25.73 2.90
N LYS A 32 -1.39 -26.24 3.32
CA LYS A 32 -2.28 -27.01 2.45
C LYS A 32 -2.85 -26.13 1.34
N VAL A 33 -3.28 -24.91 1.67
CA VAL A 33 -3.69 -23.92 0.65
C VAL A 33 -2.56 -23.65 -0.33
N ARG A 34 -1.31 -23.44 0.13
CA ARG A 34 -0.17 -23.23 -0.76
C ARG A 34 0.08 -24.42 -1.69
N SER A 35 -0.02 -25.66 -1.19
CA SER A 35 0.11 -26.86 -2.02
C SER A 35 -1.00 -26.93 -3.08
N LEU A 36 -2.25 -26.69 -2.70
CA LEU A 36 -3.39 -26.66 -3.62
C LEU A 36 -3.26 -25.55 -4.66
N MET A 37 -2.78 -24.36 -4.28
CA MET A 37 -2.49 -23.28 -5.25
C MET A 37 -1.48 -23.75 -6.29
N ARG A 38 -0.44 -24.47 -5.87
CA ARG A 38 0.59 -24.99 -6.78
C ARG A 38 0.05 -26.09 -7.68
N GLU A 39 -0.76 -27.01 -7.14
CA GLU A 39 -1.42 -28.08 -7.92
C GLU A 39 -2.37 -27.51 -8.97
N LEU A 40 -3.03 -26.39 -8.68
CA LEU A 40 -3.93 -25.68 -9.59
C LEU A 40 -3.23 -24.60 -10.44
N GLU A 41 -1.90 -24.51 -10.38
CA GLU A 41 -1.09 -23.51 -11.10
C GLU A 41 -1.53 -22.03 -10.84
N LEU A 42 -2.07 -21.76 -9.65
CA LEU A 42 -2.54 -20.44 -9.24
C LEU A 42 -1.39 -19.62 -8.65
N ALA A 43 -1.07 -18.49 -9.29
CA ALA A 43 -0.08 -17.52 -8.83
C ALA A 43 -0.72 -16.13 -8.63
N SER A 44 -0.49 -15.53 -7.47
CA SER A 44 -0.99 -14.17 -7.17
C SER A 44 -0.43 -13.15 -8.17
N LYS A 45 -1.33 -12.32 -8.71
CA LYS A 45 -1.02 -11.20 -9.62
C LYS A 45 -0.97 -9.85 -8.89
N GLN A 46 -0.87 -9.84 -7.56
CA GLN A 46 -0.68 -8.58 -6.84
C GLN A 46 0.63 -7.93 -7.27
N PRO A 47 0.61 -6.63 -7.61
CA PRO A 47 1.85 -5.88 -7.80
C PRO A 47 2.74 -6.02 -6.56
N GLY A 48 4.05 -6.17 -6.78
CA GLY A 48 5.02 -6.15 -5.69
C GLY A 48 5.00 -4.83 -4.92
N SER A 49 5.76 -4.76 -3.84
CA SER A 49 5.93 -3.52 -3.07
C SER A 49 6.32 -2.35 -3.99
N HIS A 50 5.70 -1.20 -3.78
CA HIS A 50 5.99 -0.01 -4.58
C HIS A 50 7.47 0.36 -4.44
N ALA A 51 8.20 0.30 -5.55
CA ALA A 51 9.59 0.74 -5.60
C ALA A 51 9.61 2.27 -5.66
N TYR A 52 9.67 2.94 -4.51
CA TYR A 52 9.94 4.37 -4.47
C TYR A 52 11.32 4.61 -5.06
N LYS A 53 11.40 5.40 -6.15
CA LYS A 53 12.67 5.90 -6.65
C LYS A 53 13.19 6.90 -5.62
N LYS A 54 14.20 6.51 -4.84
CA LYS A 54 14.91 7.46 -3.98
C LYS A 54 15.68 8.44 -4.87
N ALA A 55 15.36 9.71 -4.81
CA ALA A 55 16.20 10.75 -5.38
C ALA A 55 17.42 10.91 -4.48
N THR A 56 18.50 10.18 -4.78
CA THR A 56 19.75 10.23 -4.02
C THR A 56 20.71 11.30 -4.51
N VAL A 57 20.35 12.02 -5.58
CA VAL A 57 21.19 13.03 -6.22
C VAL A 57 20.44 14.34 -6.16
N GLU A 58 21.08 15.36 -5.61
CA GLU A 58 20.55 16.73 -5.64
C GLU A 58 20.40 17.21 -7.09
N ARG A 59 19.39 18.04 -7.31
CA ARG A 59 19.07 18.65 -8.59
C ARG A 59 19.63 20.07 -8.60
N PRO A 60 20.79 20.34 -9.24
CA PRO A 60 21.41 21.68 -9.21
C PRO A 60 20.54 22.75 -9.89
N ASP A 61 19.64 22.33 -10.78
CA ASP A 61 18.63 23.15 -11.44
C ASP A 61 17.49 23.59 -10.51
N MET A 62 17.31 22.92 -9.37
CA MET A 62 16.24 23.17 -8.40
C MET A 62 16.82 23.17 -6.97
N PRO A 63 17.49 24.26 -6.55
CA PRO A 63 18.12 24.33 -5.24
C PRO A 63 17.07 24.22 -4.12
N ASN A 64 17.40 23.48 -3.06
CA ASN A 64 16.60 23.44 -1.84
C ASN A 64 16.80 24.72 -1.04
N VAL A 65 16.01 25.76 -1.34
CA VAL A 65 16.12 27.08 -0.69
C VAL A 65 15.82 27.02 0.80
N LEU A 66 14.90 26.14 1.23
CA LEU A 66 14.53 26.01 2.64
C LEU A 66 15.61 25.29 3.44
N ASN A 67 16.19 24.22 2.90
CA ASN A 67 17.27 23.44 3.53
C ASN A 67 17.05 23.06 5.02
N GLN A 68 15.80 22.84 5.43
CA GLN A 68 15.41 22.60 6.84
C GLN A 68 15.73 23.77 7.80
N GLU A 69 15.93 24.97 7.29
CA GLU A 69 16.07 26.21 8.05
C GLU A 69 14.67 26.77 8.37
N PHE A 70 14.11 26.31 9.49
CA PHE A 70 12.76 26.69 9.93
C PHE A 70 12.73 27.93 10.84
N ASP A 71 13.90 28.44 11.23
CA ASP A 71 14.02 29.68 12.00
C ASP A 71 13.99 30.87 11.03
N VAL A 72 12.84 31.55 10.97
CA VAL A 72 12.55 32.62 10.00
C VAL A 72 12.37 33.95 10.72
N GLU A 73 12.82 35.04 10.08
CA GLU A 73 12.83 36.38 10.69
C GLU A 73 11.41 36.92 10.94
N ALA A 74 10.44 36.50 10.14
CA ALA A 74 9.05 36.95 10.26
C ALA A 74 8.05 35.83 9.89
N PRO A 75 6.81 35.92 10.40
CA PRO A 75 5.72 35.05 9.97
C PRO A 75 5.50 35.10 8.45
N ASN A 76 4.92 34.04 7.89
CA ASN A 76 4.55 33.90 6.48
C ASN A 76 5.72 33.87 5.46
N GLN A 77 6.96 33.63 5.90
CA GLN A 77 8.11 33.47 4.99
C GLN A 77 8.28 32.05 4.44
N VAL A 78 7.93 31.03 5.24
CA VAL A 78 7.99 29.62 4.87
C VAL A 78 6.69 28.95 5.30
N TRP A 79 6.16 28.08 4.45
CA TRP A 79 4.90 27.35 4.67
C TRP A 79 5.19 25.86 4.47
N CYS A 80 4.69 25.01 5.36
CA CYS A 80 4.85 23.56 5.27
C CYS A 80 3.47 22.94 5.15
N GLY A 81 3.23 22.23 4.05
CA GLY A 81 1.97 21.50 3.86
C GLY A 81 2.21 19.99 3.81
N ASP A 82 1.22 19.24 4.27
CA ASP A 82 1.18 17.79 4.10
C ASP A 82 -0.20 17.35 3.60
N ILE A 83 -0.22 16.22 2.90
CA ILE A 83 -1.44 15.56 2.46
C ILE A 83 -1.46 14.16 3.05
N THR A 84 -2.47 13.89 3.88
CA THR A 84 -2.69 12.58 4.47
C THR A 84 -4.07 12.03 4.16
N TYR A 85 -4.25 10.75 4.44
CA TYR A 85 -5.51 10.04 4.25
C TYR A 85 -6.15 9.80 5.60
N ILE A 86 -7.38 10.28 5.77
CA ILE A 86 -8.16 10.05 6.99
C ILE A 86 -9.41 9.23 6.67
N TRP A 87 -9.79 8.35 7.59
CA TRP A 87 -11.06 7.64 7.52
C TRP A 87 -12.15 8.49 8.17
N ALA A 88 -13.14 8.92 7.38
CA ALA A 88 -14.25 9.72 7.87
C ALA A 88 -15.52 9.39 7.07
N GLN A 89 -16.68 9.38 7.74
CA GLN A 89 -17.98 9.18 7.07
C GLN A 89 -18.03 7.94 6.16
N GLY A 90 -17.38 6.84 6.59
CA GLY A 90 -17.40 5.56 5.88
C GLY A 90 -16.55 5.51 4.60
N LYS A 91 -15.68 6.49 4.35
CA LYS A 91 -14.76 6.49 3.20
C LYS A 91 -13.43 7.20 3.50
N TRP A 92 -12.44 6.91 2.67
CA TRP A 92 -11.15 7.61 2.71
C TRP A 92 -11.28 9.02 2.15
N HIS A 93 -10.74 10.00 2.88
CA HIS A 93 -10.65 11.40 2.46
C HIS A 93 -9.20 11.86 2.44
N TYR A 94 -8.88 12.75 1.50
CA TYR A 94 -7.64 13.50 1.51
C TYR A 94 -7.78 14.70 2.46
N LEU A 95 -6.93 14.78 3.46
CA LEU A 95 -6.76 15.94 4.32
C LEU A 95 -5.49 16.68 3.89
N ALA A 96 -5.65 17.93 3.47
CA ALA A 96 -4.54 18.84 3.22
C ALA A 96 -4.41 19.79 4.42
N VAL A 97 -3.20 19.92 4.94
CA VAL A 97 -2.84 20.89 5.99
C VAL A 97 -1.75 21.79 5.43
N VAL A 98 -1.76 23.06 5.83
CA VAL A 98 -0.79 24.10 5.45
C VAL A 98 -0.44 24.88 6.72
#